data_AF-A0A0P6Y5H0-F1
#
_entry.id   AF-A0A0P6Y5H0-F1
#
_cell.length_a   1.000
_cell.length_b   1.000
_cell.length_c   1.000
_cell.angle_alpha   90.00
_cell.angle_beta   90.00
_cell.angle_gamma   90.00
#
_symmetry.space_group_name_H-M   'P 1'
#
loop_
_entity.id
_entity.type
_entity.pdbx_description
1 polymer ?
#
loop_
_entity_poly.entity_id
_entity_poly.type
_entity_poly.pdbx_seq_one_letter_code
_entity_poly.pdbx_strand_id
1 'polypeptide(L)'
;MRYAMDLEGRTVTYNRTATETEVSRLFCAAVVSKRFREQLLADPILAVAQGYNGESFNLPQEALERLSHIRADSLSDFAAQFIACETPVRVEFPVSASVH
;
A
#
# COMPACT_ATOMS: atom_id res chain seq x y z
N MET A 1 7.24 -31.66 16.36
CA MET A 1 5.88 -31.27 16.78
C MET A 1 5.24 -30.46 15.66
N ARG A 2 4.26 -31.06 14.98
CA ARG A 2 3.46 -30.44 13.90
C ARG A 2 2.25 -29.78 14.57
N TYR A 3 2.12 -28.47 14.48
CA TYR A 3 0.86 -27.80 14.82
C TYR A 3 -0.02 -27.81 13.57
N ALA A 4 -0.97 -28.75 13.55
CA ALA A 4 -2.16 -28.63 12.74
C ALA A 4 -3.10 -27.65 13.46
N MET A 5 -3.46 -26.58 12.77
CA MET A 5 -4.66 -25.80 13.08
C MET A 5 -5.42 -25.63 11.77
N ASP A 6 -6.47 -26.41 11.66
CA ASP A 6 -7.58 -26.23 10.74
C ASP A 6 -8.22 -24.85 11.03
N LEU A 7 -8.12 -23.94 10.08
CA LEU A 7 -9.05 -22.82 9.94
C LEU A 7 -9.03 -22.37 8.48
N GLU A 8 -10.21 -22.33 7.87
CA GLU A 8 -10.47 -21.65 6.60
C GLU A 8 -10.26 -20.14 6.81
N GLY A 9 -9.01 -19.75 6.79
CA GLY A 9 -8.57 -18.38 6.96
C GLY A 9 -7.33 -18.27 6.13
N ARG A 10 -7.42 -17.53 5.03
CA ARG A 10 -6.27 -17.10 4.24
C ARG A 10 -5.32 -16.35 5.17
N THR A 11 -4.49 -17.05 5.93
CA THR A 11 -3.29 -16.45 6.50
C THR A 11 -2.42 -16.24 5.30
N VAL A 12 -2.62 -15.09 4.67
CA VAL A 12 -1.65 -14.59 3.72
C VAL A 12 -0.39 -14.44 4.56
N THR A 13 0.49 -15.43 4.47
CA THR A 13 1.87 -15.33 4.89
C THR A 13 2.49 -14.31 3.95
N TYR A 14 2.16 -13.05 4.18
CA TYR A 14 2.82 -11.93 3.56
C TYR A 14 4.27 -12.07 4.01
N ASN A 15 5.14 -12.53 3.12
CA ASN A 15 6.55 -12.25 3.22
C ASN A 15 6.73 -10.76 2.93
N ARG A 16 6.11 -9.94 3.80
CA ARG A 16 5.91 -8.51 3.59
C ARG A 16 7.29 -7.92 3.53
N THR A 17 7.66 -7.49 2.35
CA THR A 17 8.92 -6.80 2.17
C THR A 17 8.91 -5.57 3.09
N ALA A 18 10.07 -5.21 3.65
CA ALA A 18 10.17 -4.04 4.51
C ALA A 18 9.54 -2.80 3.85
N THR A 19 9.68 -2.72 2.52
CA THR A 19 9.07 -1.72 1.64
C THR A 19 7.55 -1.69 1.67
N GLU A 20 6.86 -2.83 1.54
CA GLU A 20 5.39 -2.86 1.62
C GLU A 20 4.87 -2.42 2.99
N THR A 21 5.63 -2.72 4.05
CA THR A 21 5.27 -2.29 5.41
C THR A 21 5.35 -0.78 5.54
N GLU A 22 6.42 -0.18 5.02
CA GLU A 22 6.61 1.27 5.04
C GLU A 22 5.59 1.99 4.17
N VAL A 23 5.31 1.47 2.98
CA VAL A 23 4.27 1.99 2.10
C VAL A 23 2.88 1.89 2.74
N SER A 24 2.56 0.79 3.40
CA SER A 24 1.30 0.68 4.15
C SER A 24 1.20 1.70 5.27
N ARG A 25 2.30 1.95 6.02
CA ARG A 25 2.33 2.99 7.07
C ARG A 25 2.19 4.39 6.47
N LEU A 26 2.85 4.65 5.34
CA LEU A 26 2.74 5.88 4.57
C LEU A 26 1.29 6.14 4.16
N PHE A 27 0.62 5.12 3.64
CA PHE A 27 -0.80 5.19 3.31
C PHE A 27 -1.65 5.43 4.55
N CYS A 28 -1.41 4.72 5.66
CA CYS A 28 -2.12 4.96 6.91
C CYS A 28 -1.97 6.42 7.36
N ALA A 29 -0.76 6.99 7.31
CA ALA A 29 -0.50 8.39 7.63
C ALA A 29 -1.30 9.35 6.74
N ALA A 30 -1.35 9.08 5.44
CA ALA A 30 -2.13 9.86 4.49
C ALA A 30 -3.65 9.68 4.63
N VAL A 31 -4.13 8.51 5.07
CA VAL A 31 -5.56 8.28 5.38
C VAL A 31 -5.97 9.09 6.60
N VAL A 32 -5.15 9.07 7.67
CA VAL A 32 -5.50 9.74 8.94
C VAL A 32 -5.27 11.26 8.88
N SER A 33 -4.36 11.73 8.02
CA SER A 33 -4.01 13.15 7.92
C SER A 33 -4.17 13.67 6.49
N LYS A 34 -5.19 14.51 6.30
CA LYS A 34 -5.42 15.21 5.01
C LYS A 34 -4.25 16.11 4.62
N ARG A 35 -3.59 16.75 5.59
CA ARG A 35 -2.42 17.62 5.34
C ARG A 35 -1.25 16.81 4.76
N PHE A 36 -0.97 15.65 5.35
CA PHE A 36 0.07 14.75 4.85
C PHE A 36 -0.32 14.18 3.48
N ARG A 37 -1.59 13.84 3.28
CA ARG A 37 -2.11 13.39 1.98
C ARG A 37 -1.88 14.42 0.88
N GLU A 38 -2.21 15.69 1.13
CA GLU A 38 -2.01 16.77 0.16
C GLU A 38 -0.52 16.97 -0.15
N GLN A 39 0.35 16.86 0.85
CA GLN A 39 1.81 16.90 0.63
C GLN A 39 2.31 15.69 -0.16
N LEU A 40 1.81 14.49 0.13
CA LEU A 40 2.18 13.25 -0.57
C LEU A 40 1.74 13.28 -2.04
N LEU A 41 0.56 13.83 -2.32
CA LEU A 41 0.04 13.98 -3.70
C LEU A 41 0.76 15.10 -4.47
N ALA A 42 1.21 16.16 -3.78
CA ALA A 42 1.98 17.24 -4.39
C ALA A 42 3.42 16.81 -4.69
N ASP A 43 4.10 16.18 -3.72
CA ASP A 43 5.46 15.69 -3.86
C ASP A 43 5.68 14.46 -2.95
N PRO A 44 5.57 13.23 -3.49
CA PRO A 44 5.65 12.03 -2.68
C PRO A 44 7.05 11.82 -2.08
N ILE A 45 8.10 12.31 -2.74
CA ILE A 45 9.49 12.18 -2.29
C ILE A 45 9.74 13.11 -1.11
N LEU A 46 9.29 14.36 -1.22
CA LEU A 46 9.39 15.34 -0.14
C LEU A 46 8.58 14.91 1.08
N ALA A 47 7.38 14.35 0.89
CA ALA A 47 6.54 13.87 1.98
C ALA A 47 7.16 12.67 2.71
N VAL A 48 7.76 11.74 1.98
CA VAL A 48 8.53 10.62 2.56
C VAL A 48 9.76 11.15 3.33
N ALA A 49 10.50 12.08 2.74
CA ALA A 49 11.72 12.64 3.32
C ALA A 49 11.45 13.53 4.55
N GLN A 50 10.35 14.28 4.58
CA GLN A 50 9.92 15.04 5.77
C GLN A 50 9.46 14.12 6.90
N GLY A 51 8.97 12.94 6.57
CA GLY A 51 8.37 12.03 7.53
C GLY A 51 7.00 12.51 8.03
N TYR A 52 6.40 11.70 8.90
CA TYR A 52 5.11 11.95 9.51
C TYR A 52 5.23 11.79 11.03
N ASN A 53 4.77 12.79 11.79
CA ASN A 53 4.77 12.77 13.27
C ASN A 53 6.16 12.60 13.92
N GLY A 54 7.24 12.95 13.21
CA GLY A 54 8.62 12.76 13.68
C GLY A 54 9.23 11.40 13.31
N GLU A 55 8.48 10.52 12.64
CA GLU A 55 9.00 9.29 12.04
C GLU A 55 9.22 9.48 10.54
N SER A 56 10.38 9.08 10.03
CA SER A 56 10.70 9.08 8.60
C SER A 56 10.43 7.71 8.00
N PHE A 57 9.98 7.66 6.75
CA PHE A 57 9.80 6.38 6.04
C PHE A 57 11.11 6.04 5.32
N ASN A 58 11.70 4.88 5.61
CA ASN A 58 12.99 4.44 5.06
C ASN A 58 12.78 3.59 3.79
N LEU A 59 12.07 4.17 2.83
CA LEU A 59 11.81 3.53 1.56
C LEU A 59 13.12 3.48 0.75
N PRO A 60 13.49 2.31 0.17
CA PRO A 60 14.66 2.24 -0.70
C PRO A 60 14.44 3.10 -1.93
N GLN A 61 15.53 3.54 -2.54
CA GLN A 61 15.50 4.41 -3.72
C GLN A 61 14.61 3.85 -4.84
N GLU A 62 14.63 2.54 -5.06
CA GLU A 62 13.78 1.90 -6.07
C GLU A 62 12.27 2.08 -5.80
N ALA A 63 11.86 2.09 -4.52
CA ALA A 63 10.49 2.38 -4.14
C ALA A 63 10.17 3.86 -4.31
N LEU A 64 11.10 4.75 -3.95
CA LEU A 64 10.97 6.20 -4.18
C LEU A 64 10.85 6.54 -5.67
N GLU A 65 11.64 5.92 -6.53
CA GLU A 65 11.55 6.09 -7.99
C GLU A 65 10.22 5.57 -8.54
N ARG A 66 9.71 4.44 -8.03
CA ARG A 66 8.35 3.99 -8.36
C ARG A 66 7.29 4.99 -7.91
N LEU A 67 7.43 5.56 -6.70
CA LEU A 67 6.51 6.55 -6.15
C LEU A 67 6.54 7.87 -6.93
N SER A 68 7.70 8.33 -7.42
CA SER A 68 7.81 9.55 -8.22
C SER A 68 7.19 9.41 -9.61
N HIS A 69 7.14 8.19 -10.15
CA HIS A 69 6.49 7.88 -11.41
C HIS A 69 4.96 7.81 -11.30
N ILE A 70 4.43 7.57 -10.10
CA ILE A 70 2.99 7.49 -9.87
C ILE A 70 2.42 8.91 -9.75
N ARG A 71 1.55 9.25 -10.69
CA ARG A 71 0.77 10.49 -10.66
C ARG A 71 -0.67 10.15 -10.37
N ALA A 72 -1.09 10.41 -9.13
CA ALA A 72 -2.44 10.16 -8.69
C ALA A 72 -3.02 11.43 -8.07
N ASP A 73 -4.31 11.66 -8.28
CA ASP A 73 -5.03 12.79 -7.68
C ASP A 73 -5.62 12.42 -6.30
N SER A 74 -5.60 11.14 -5.96
CA SER A 74 -6.17 10.61 -4.72
C SER A 74 -5.37 9.42 -4.20
N LEU A 75 -5.39 9.25 -2.88
CA LEU A 75 -4.64 8.21 -2.19
C LEU A 75 -5.01 6.79 -2.68
N SER A 76 -6.28 6.56 -2.97
CA SER A 76 -6.79 5.30 -3.50
C SER A 76 -6.21 4.99 -4.87
N ASP A 77 -6.11 6.01 -5.72
CA ASP A 77 -5.53 5.91 -7.06
C ASP A 77 -4.00 5.72 -6.99
N PHE A 78 -3.35 6.42 -6.05
CA PHE A 78 -1.92 6.25 -5.76
C PHE A 78 -1.60 4.83 -5.29
N ALA A 79 -2.39 4.29 -4.35
CA ALA A 79 -2.29 2.90 -3.90
C ALA A 79 -2.57 1.91 -5.03
N ALA A 80 -3.61 2.17 -5.83
CA ALA A 80 -3.96 1.32 -6.95
C ALA A 80 -2.84 1.26 -7.99
N GLN A 81 -2.24 2.39 -8.37
CA GLN A 81 -1.12 2.43 -9.32
C GLN A 81 0.14 1.75 -8.75
N PHE A 82 0.42 1.94 -7.46
CA PHE A 82 1.53 1.28 -6.77
C PHE A 82 1.35 -0.26 -6.78
N ILE A 83 0.16 -0.73 -6.44
CA ILE A 83 -0.18 -2.17 -6.39
C ILE A 83 -0.32 -2.76 -7.81
N ALA A 84 -0.89 -2.02 -8.76
CA ALA A 84 -1.09 -2.49 -10.13
C ALA A 84 0.25 -2.71 -10.87
N CYS A 85 1.29 -1.98 -10.49
CA CYS A 85 2.65 -2.24 -10.97
C CYS A 85 3.21 -3.57 -10.43
N GLU A 86 2.71 -4.07 -9.29
CA GLU A 86 3.04 -5.36 -8.70
C GLU A 86 1.96 -6.38 -9.08
N THR A 87 1.96 -6.85 -10.33
CA THR A 87 1.15 -7.97 -10.88
C THR A 87 -0.28 -8.11 -10.31
N PRO A 88 -1.33 -7.87 -11.11
CA PRO A 88 -2.70 -7.78 -10.60
C PRO A 88 -3.08 -9.04 -9.81
N VAL A 89 -3.15 -8.89 -8.48
CA VAL A 89 -3.83 -9.86 -7.62
C VAL A 89 -5.30 -9.73 -8.00
N ARG A 90 -5.72 -10.62 -8.90
CA ARG A 90 -7.09 -10.79 -9.34
C ARG A 90 -7.92 -11.08 -8.10
N VAL A 91 -8.52 -10.05 -7.51
CA VAL A 91 -9.65 -10.21 -6.60
C VAL A 91 -10.82 -10.65 -7.47
N GLU A 92 -10.82 -11.93 -7.85
CA GLU A 92 -12.04 -12.59 -8.30
C GLU A 92 -12.98 -12.58 -7.12
N PHE A 93 -13.85 -11.58 -7.07
CA PHE A 93 -15.10 -11.71 -6.36
C PHE A 93 -15.88 -12.78 -7.14
N PRO A 94 -16.13 -13.98 -6.58
CA PRO A 94 -17.19 -14.80 -7.13
C PRO A 94 -18.46 -13.97 -6.96
N VAL A 95 -18.94 -13.37 -8.05
CA VAL A 95 -20.29 -12.82 -8.09
C VAL A 95 -21.23 -14.01 -8.06
N SER A 96 -21.47 -14.53 -6.86
CA SER A 96 -22.61 -15.37 -6.58
C SER A 96 -23.83 -14.46 -6.58
N ALA A 97 -24.47 -14.30 -7.74
CA ALA A 97 -25.85 -13.83 -7.81
C ALA A 97 -26.54 -14.42 -9.05
N SER A 98 -27.42 -15.39 -8.75
CA SER A 98 -28.41 -16.06 -9.58
C SER A 98 -29.08 -15.23 -10.67
N VAL A 99 -29.37 -15.87 -11.82
CA VAL A 99 -30.73 -15.87 -12.40
C VAL A 99 -30.91 -17.00 -13.43
N HIS A 100 -31.61 -18.07 -13.05
CA HIS A 100 -32.68 -18.67 -13.87
C HIS A 100 -33.66 -19.40 -12.96
#